data_AF-A0A1H7TFE3-F1
#
_entry.id   AF-A0A1H7TFE3-F1
#
_cell.length_a   1.000
_cell.length_b   1.000
_cell.length_c   1.000
_cell.angle_alpha   90.00
_cell.angle_beta   90.00
_cell.angle_gamma   90.00
#
_symmetry.space_group_name_H-M   'P 1'
#
loop_
_entity.id
_entity.type
_entity.pdbx_description
1 polymer ?
#
loop_
_entity_poly.entity_id
_entity_poly.type
_entity_poly.pdbx_seq_one_letter_code
_entity_poly.pdbx_strand_id
1 'polypeptide(L)'
;MALNYTNIFNQTLLASLMTLTTVSVYALQPLSDENLSATTGEGVAMIPQDAYFVFQGENSTAADLMNRQKDTGYIHLIPVGPLTDAALDTNKNGTVGSEDHSVGKADLFVYGLALSKSDNNHNTRLAATDKDARIGSWGTATNPWLLRVGTENQVPNFDLNKTCISNDPSCQVPFLTLEAPLMDTVRPTDAANGLDAYRLKMAMWADAFVLDPSRKEGDPLLYQLGEKAGTSNADRANRLRLQAIWNNFSINGSNIKIFQTLNGASNQAGMSAFYNNTLGVAGLVRLNSGDGQNLTTGNKTANILRLSTRETSDTPNLQTPAINNTLAPVFDANEGIFIQNLNANIVLGSLYQPLILGSDGKNFSLELTRIPNKPEIYKKIYTDYSNPNSTEYAGSTCNFYKCGNNGLNGYQGTNATHSSITIGSTSYNAENNTLSAYKGSDAVGISFGAVNPIPQTPNAALPPSNFKNMGSAVIDGVLIQHMKITTKGL
;
A
#
# COMPACT_ATOMS: atom_id res chain seq x y z
N MET A 1 -63.07 -43.34 -6.44
CA MET A 1 -61.89 -43.15 -7.31
C MET A 1 -61.61 -41.65 -7.49
N ALA A 2 -61.48 -40.91 -6.38
CA ALA A 2 -61.39 -39.45 -6.37
C ALA A 2 -60.77 -39.01 -5.04
N LEU A 3 -59.43 -38.98 -4.95
CA LEU A 3 -58.73 -38.30 -3.84
C LEU A 3 -57.23 -37.99 -4.09
N ASN A 4 -56.68 -38.25 -5.28
CA ASN A 4 -55.25 -38.02 -5.58
C ASN A 4 -54.95 -36.84 -6.53
N TYR A 5 -55.95 -36.07 -6.99
CA TYR A 5 -55.72 -34.98 -7.96
C TYR A 5 -55.57 -33.59 -7.32
N THR A 6 -55.99 -33.39 -6.07
CA THR A 6 -55.98 -32.05 -5.43
C THR A 6 -54.62 -31.67 -4.81
N ASN A 7 -53.81 -32.65 -4.40
CA ASN A 7 -52.48 -32.39 -3.81
C ASN A 7 -51.41 -32.06 -4.87
N ILE A 8 -51.54 -32.62 -6.08
CA ILE A 8 -50.55 -32.43 -7.15
C ILE A 8 -50.66 -31.04 -7.77
N PHE A 9 -51.87 -30.47 -7.86
CA PHE A 9 -52.12 -29.14 -8.43
C PHE A 9 -51.62 -27.99 -7.54
N ASN A 10 -51.75 -28.09 -6.21
CA ASN A 10 -51.27 -27.05 -5.29
C ASN A 10 -49.74 -27.01 -5.18
N GLN A 11 -49.04 -28.14 -5.32
CA GLN A 11 -47.57 -28.17 -5.29
C GLN A 11 -46.94 -27.64 -6.58
N THR A 12 -47.57 -27.85 -7.75
CA THR A 12 -47.05 -27.33 -9.03
C THR A 12 -47.28 -25.82 -9.20
N LEU A 13 -48.38 -25.28 -8.67
CA LEU A 13 -48.64 -23.83 -8.70
C LEU A 13 -47.74 -23.05 -7.72
N LEU A 14 -47.42 -23.65 -6.56
CA LEU A 14 -46.54 -23.01 -5.57
C LEU A 14 -45.06 -23.05 -6.01
N ALA A 15 -44.63 -24.13 -6.67
CA ALA A 15 -43.28 -24.22 -7.27
C ALA A 15 -43.10 -23.30 -8.48
N SER A 16 -44.14 -23.07 -9.29
CA SER A 16 -44.08 -22.10 -10.39
C SER A 16 -44.13 -20.64 -9.90
N LEU A 17 -44.81 -20.33 -8.80
CA LEU A 17 -44.75 -18.98 -8.21
C LEU A 17 -43.42 -18.66 -7.49
N MET A 18 -42.75 -19.66 -6.92
CA MET A 18 -41.43 -19.48 -6.28
C MET A 18 -40.29 -19.29 -7.29
N THR A 19 -40.47 -19.72 -8.54
CA THR A 19 -39.49 -19.49 -9.63
C THR A 19 -39.66 -18.13 -10.31
N LEU A 20 -40.81 -17.47 -10.15
CA LEU A 20 -41.04 -16.10 -10.65
C LEU A 20 -40.61 -14.99 -9.68
N THR A 21 -40.27 -15.31 -8.43
CA THR A 21 -39.92 -14.31 -7.38
C THR A 21 -38.49 -14.41 -6.87
N THR A 22 -37.68 -15.33 -7.40
CA THR A 22 -36.25 -15.40 -7.11
C THR A 22 -35.49 -14.60 -8.14
N VAL A 23 -35.16 -13.35 -7.78
CA VAL A 23 -34.06 -12.61 -8.41
C VAL A 23 -32.83 -13.52 -8.47
N SER A 24 -32.20 -13.57 -9.64
CA SER A 24 -31.06 -14.43 -9.95
C SER A 24 -29.94 -14.28 -8.92
N VAL A 25 -29.92 -15.15 -7.92
CA VAL A 25 -28.73 -15.39 -7.11
C VAL A 25 -27.95 -16.46 -7.85
N TYR A 26 -26.89 -16.07 -8.56
CA TYR A 26 -25.87 -17.01 -9.02
C TYR A 26 -25.16 -17.55 -7.78
N ALA A 27 -25.77 -18.55 -7.14
CA ALA A 27 -25.11 -19.39 -6.17
C ALA A 27 -24.11 -20.27 -6.93
N LEU A 28 -22.88 -20.37 -6.41
CA LEU A 28 -21.78 -21.18 -6.93
C LEU A 28 -22.27 -22.60 -7.28
N GLN A 29 -22.56 -22.82 -8.56
CA GLN A 29 -22.97 -24.13 -9.07
C GLN A 29 -21.69 -24.97 -9.23
N PRO A 30 -21.65 -26.23 -8.77
CA PRO A 30 -20.49 -27.08 -9.00
C PRO A 30 -20.34 -27.32 -10.50
N LEU A 31 -19.40 -26.61 -11.11
CA LEU A 31 -18.95 -26.85 -12.49
C LEU A 31 -18.00 -28.05 -12.47
N SER A 32 -18.13 -28.95 -13.44
CA SER A 32 -17.17 -30.04 -13.63
C SER A 32 -15.80 -29.47 -14.02
N ASP A 33 -14.72 -30.17 -13.65
CA ASP A 33 -13.34 -29.79 -14.01
C ASP A 33 -13.16 -29.54 -15.50
N GLU A 34 -13.90 -30.26 -16.36
CA GLU A 34 -13.88 -30.06 -17.81
C GLU A 34 -14.48 -28.71 -18.22
N ASN A 35 -15.56 -28.27 -17.56
CA ASN A 35 -16.14 -26.94 -17.77
C ASN A 35 -15.26 -25.83 -17.18
N LEU A 36 -14.64 -26.06 -16.01
CA LEU A 36 -13.66 -25.15 -15.40
C LEU A 36 -12.38 -25.00 -16.23
N SER A 37 -11.97 -26.06 -16.95
CA SER A 37 -10.83 -26.00 -17.87
C SER A 37 -11.13 -25.23 -19.17
N ALA A 38 -12.41 -25.18 -19.55
CA ALA A 38 -12.89 -24.47 -20.75
C ALA A 38 -13.27 -23.01 -20.48
N THR A 39 -13.61 -22.64 -19.23
CA THR A 39 -13.88 -21.26 -18.81
C THR A 39 -12.58 -20.50 -18.55
N THR A 40 -11.88 -20.14 -19.63
CA THR A 40 -10.82 -19.13 -19.54
C THR A 40 -11.44 -17.75 -19.26
N GLY A 41 -11.11 -17.12 -18.12
CA GLY A 41 -11.43 -15.72 -17.86
C GLY A 41 -12.54 -15.43 -16.84
N GLU A 42 -12.97 -16.39 -16.03
CA GLU A 42 -13.84 -16.10 -14.89
C GLU A 42 -13.07 -15.42 -13.75
N GLY A 43 -13.71 -14.44 -13.13
CA GLY A 43 -13.17 -13.67 -12.02
C GLY A 43 -14.27 -13.26 -11.06
N VAL A 44 -13.89 -13.04 -9.80
CA VAL A 44 -14.76 -12.49 -8.78
C VAL A 44 -14.70 -10.98 -8.85
N ALA A 45 -15.83 -10.35 -9.16
CA ALA A 45 -16.01 -8.92 -8.97
C ALA A 45 -16.55 -8.66 -7.57
N MET A 46 -15.95 -7.71 -6.85
CA MET A 46 -16.39 -7.32 -5.50
C MET A 46 -16.46 -5.81 -5.35
N ILE A 47 -17.40 -5.35 -4.53
CA ILE A 47 -17.57 -3.94 -4.20
C ILE A 47 -17.75 -3.85 -2.69
N PRO A 48 -16.68 -3.50 -1.94
CA PRO A 48 -16.82 -3.17 -0.53
C PRO A 48 -17.76 -1.96 -0.36
N GLN A 49 -18.81 -2.13 0.42
CA GLN A 49 -19.81 -1.08 0.71
C GLN A 49 -20.06 -1.00 2.21
N ASP A 50 -20.31 0.22 2.68
CA ASP A 50 -20.57 0.55 4.09
C ASP A 50 -19.57 -0.10 5.06
N ALA A 51 -18.31 -0.16 4.62
CA ALA A 51 -17.25 -0.91 5.27
C ALA A 51 -16.08 -0.01 5.65
N TYR A 52 -15.39 -0.41 6.71
CA TYR A 52 -14.07 0.08 7.09
C TYR A 52 -13.37 -1.02 7.87
N PHE A 53 -12.09 -0.84 8.10
CA PHE A 53 -11.25 -1.82 8.75
C PHE A 53 -10.57 -1.19 9.96
N VAL A 54 -10.60 -1.90 11.09
CA VAL A 54 -9.93 -1.51 12.33
C VAL A 54 -9.27 -2.72 12.96
N PHE A 55 -8.04 -2.54 13.43
CA PHE A 55 -7.35 -3.47 14.30
C PHE A 55 -7.71 -3.16 15.75
N GLN A 56 -8.43 -4.11 16.35
CA GLN A 56 -8.76 -4.10 17.75
C GLN A 56 -8.25 -5.36 18.44
N GLY A 57 -8.11 -5.29 19.76
CA GLY A 57 -7.65 -6.40 20.58
C GLY A 57 -8.63 -7.57 20.62
N GLU A 58 -8.22 -8.63 21.30
CA GLU A 58 -9.03 -9.83 21.48
C GLU A 58 -10.39 -9.51 22.12
N ASN A 59 -11.42 -10.28 21.74
CA ASN A 59 -12.78 -10.17 22.28
C ASN A 59 -13.50 -8.83 21.99
N SER A 60 -13.03 -8.05 21.01
CA SER A 60 -13.80 -6.92 20.47
C SER A 60 -15.05 -7.38 19.74
N THR A 61 -16.14 -6.65 19.94
CA THR A 61 -17.42 -6.87 19.25
C THR A 61 -17.75 -5.69 18.33
N ALA A 62 -18.81 -5.83 17.52
CA ALA A 62 -19.27 -4.71 16.67
C ALA A 62 -19.67 -3.46 17.47
N ALA A 63 -20.04 -3.60 18.76
CA ALA A 63 -20.35 -2.45 19.63
C ALA A 63 -19.08 -1.69 20.06
N ASP A 64 -17.91 -2.32 19.97
CA ASP A 64 -16.63 -1.78 20.44
C ASP A 64 -15.88 -0.99 19.36
N LEU A 65 -16.38 -0.93 18.12
CA LEU A 65 -15.65 -0.35 16.98
C LEU A 65 -15.19 1.10 17.22
N MET A 66 -15.96 1.86 18.02
CA MET A 66 -15.65 3.24 18.39
C MET A 66 -14.93 3.37 19.74
N ASN A 67 -14.73 2.27 20.46
CA ASN A 67 -14.07 2.26 21.76
C ASN A 67 -12.55 2.22 21.62
N ARG A 68 -11.90 3.36 21.87
CA ARG A 68 -10.45 3.54 21.81
C ARG A 68 -9.66 2.67 22.79
N GLN A 69 -10.27 2.14 23.86
CA GLN A 69 -9.61 1.19 24.77
C GLN A 69 -9.35 -0.17 24.11
N LYS A 70 -10.07 -0.46 23.03
CA LYS A 70 -9.97 -1.71 22.28
C LYS A 70 -9.04 -1.61 21.09
N ASP A 71 -8.46 -0.45 20.80
CA ASP A 71 -7.53 -0.23 19.69
C ASP A 71 -6.11 -0.77 19.98
N THR A 72 -6.05 -1.95 20.58
CA THR A 72 -4.83 -2.59 21.06
C THR A 72 -4.36 -3.67 20.10
N GLY A 73 -5.14 -4.03 19.08
CA GLY A 73 -4.73 -4.99 18.04
C GLY A 73 -3.45 -4.52 17.34
N TYR A 74 -2.46 -5.40 17.26
CA TYR A 74 -1.09 -5.03 16.89
C TYR A 74 -0.42 -6.02 15.92
N ILE A 75 0.58 -5.49 15.22
CA ILE A 75 1.61 -6.24 14.50
C ILE A 75 2.89 -6.07 15.31
N HIS A 76 3.50 -7.19 15.72
CA HIS A 76 4.73 -7.22 16.50
C HIS A 76 5.89 -7.63 15.62
N LEU A 77 6.86 -6.74 15.47
CA LEU A 77 8.05 -6.95 14.67
C LEU A 77 9.26 -7.06 15.60
N ILE A 78 9.76 -8.29 15.75
CA ILE A 78 10.94 -8.61 16.56
C ILE A 78 12.10 -8.94 15.60
N PRO A 79 13.13 -8.08 15.52
CA PRO A 79 14.39 -8.44 14.88
C PRO A 79 15.04 -9.61 15.63
N VAL A 80 15.24 -10.71 14.91
CA VAL A 80 15.94 -11.90 15.43
C VAL A 80 17.42 -11.86 15.04
N GLY A 81 18.27 -12.43 15.88
CA GLY A 81 19.72 -12.48 15.67
C GLY A 81 20.54 -11.92 16.84
N PRO A 82 21.79 -12.36 17.03
CA PRO A 82 22.69 -11.81 18.04
C PRO A 82 23.15 -10.40 17.66
N LEU A 83 23.53 -9.60 18.66
CA LEU A 83 24.27 -8.37 18.39
C LEU A 83 25.67 -8.74 17.88
N THR A 84 26.14 -8.05 16.86
CA THR A 84 27.49 -8.26 16.32
C THR A 84 28.52 -7.54 17.18
N ASP A 85 29.76 -8.01 17.18
CA ASP A 85 30.86 -7.33 17.88
C ASP A 85 31.03 -5.88 17.38
N ALA A 86 30.82 -5.65 16.08
CA ALA A 86 30.86 -4.31 15.50
C ALA A 86 29.73 -3.38 15.99
N ALA A 87 28.57 -3.93 16.37
CA ALA A 87 27.51 -3.15 16.99
C ALA A 87 27.85 -2.86 18.46
N LEU A 88 28.47 -3.82 19.16
CA LEU A 88 28.82 -3.71 20.57
C LEU A 88 30.05 -2.81 20.83
N ASP A 89 30.97 -2.72 19.88
CA ASP A 89 32.13 -1.80 19.88
C ASP A 89 31.70 -0.38 19.46
N THR A 90 30.97 0.28 20.36
CA THR A 90 30.41 1.62 20.16
C THR A 90 31.47 2.71 20.03
N ASN A 91 32.65 2.53 20.64
CA ASN A 91 33.76 3.49 20.55
C ASN A 91 34.70 3.20 19.36
N LYS A 92 34.51 2.07 18.66
CA LYS A 92 35.24 1.63 17.46
C LYS A 92 36.73 1.40 17.70
N ASN A 93 37.10 0.93 18.88
CA ASN A 93 38.50 0.64 19.22
C ASN A 93 38.94 -0.80 18.82
N GLY A 94 38.02 -1.60 18.28
CA GLY A 94 38.24 -2.99 17.85
C GLY A 94 38.04 -4.02 18.97
N THR A 95 37.60 -3.61 20.15
CA THR A 95 37.38 -4.49 21.31
C THR A 95 36.10 -4.11 22.05
N VAL A 96 35.26 -5.10 22.37
CA VAL A 96 34.06 -4.87 23.19
C VAL A 96 34.47 -4.88 24.67
N GLY A 97 34.29 -3.74 25.36
CA GLY A 97 34.76 -3.58 26.74
C GLY A 97 33.94 -2.61 27.59
N SER A 98 34.49 -2.24 28.76
CA SER A 98 33.83 -1.31 29.70
C SER A 98 33.73 0.13 29.18
N GLU A 99 34.54 0.47 28.18
CA GLU A 99 34.52 1.76 27.52
C GLU A 99 33.27 1.94 26.65
N ASP A 100 32.68 0.83 26.16
CA ASP A 100 31.51 0.86 25.31
C ASP A 100 30.22 1.22 26.05
N HIS A 101 29.28 1.77 25.28
CA HIS A 101 27.91 1.99 25.72
C HIS A 101 27.05 0.76 25.44
N SER A 102 25.97 0.62 26.20
CA SER A 102 24.97 -0.41 25.98
C SER A 102 24.38 -0.34 24.56
N VAL A 103 24.23 -1.48 23.91
CA VAL A 103 23.45 -1.61 22.68
C VAL A 103 22.31 -2.57 22.92
N GLY A 104 21.09 -2.10 22.67
CA GLY A 104 19.89 -2.90 22.80
C GLY A 104 19.41 -3.43 21.46
N LYS A 105 18.46 -4.36 21.52
CA LYS A 105 17.75 -4.84 20.33
C LYS A 105 16.48 -4.01 20.15
N ALA A 106 16.09 -3.75 18.91
CA ALA A 106 14.82 -3.07 18.67
C ALA A 106 13.64 -4.02 18.95
N ASP A 107 12.53 -3.46 19.41
CA ASP A 107 11.25 -4.16 19.53
C ASP A 107 10.12 -3.23 19.08
N LEU A 108 9.38 -3.60 18.04
CA LEU A 108 8.46 -2.69 17.36
C LEU A 108 7.03 -3.21 17.40
N PHE A 109 6.13 -2.39 17.93
CA PHE A 109 4.69 -2.60 17.89
C PHE A 109 4.05 -1.58 16.95
N VAL A 110 3.29 -2.05 15.97
CA VAL A 110 2.38 -1.22 15.18
C VAL A 110 0.96 -1.59 15.55
N TYR A 111 0.20 -0.66 16.11
CA TYR A 111 -1.09 -0.98 16.72
C TYR A 111 -2.17 0.03 16.37
N GLY A 112 -3.42 -0.41 16.53
CA GLY A 112 -4.59 0.40 16.21
C GLY A 112 -4.60 0.81 14.74
N LEU A 113 -4.14 -0.05 13.83
CA LEU A 113 -4.29 0.19 12.39
C LEU A 113 -5.78 0.41 12.05
N ALA A 114 -6.08 1.40 11.22
CA ALA A 114 -7.41 1.65 10.69
C ALA A 114 -7.32 2.08 9.24
N LEU A 115 -8.27 1.62 8.43
CA LEU A 115 -8.50 2.05 7.05
C LEU A 115 -9.99 2.38 6.89
N SER A 116 -10.31 3.61 6.55
CA SER A 116 -11.68 4.13 6.59
C SER A 116 -11.92 5.22 5.55
N LYS A 117 -13.14 5.76 5.53
CA LYS A 117 -13.40 7.06 4.92
C LYS A 117 -12.69 8.17 5.69
N SER A 118 -12.20 9.18 4.97
CA SER A 118 -11.56 10.36 5.55
C SER A 118 -12.58 11.35 6.11
N ASP A 119 -12.31 11.83 7.33
CA ASP A 119 -13.01 12.93 8.00
C ASP A 119 -12.29 14.28 7.84
N ASN A 120 -11.23 14.33 7.00
CA ASN A 120 -10.34 15.48 6.80
C ASN A 120 -9.57 15.96 8.06
N ASN A 121 -9.62 15.24 9.17
CA ASN A 121 -8.91 15.60 10.39
C ASN A 121 -7.59 14.82 10.48
N HIS A 122 -6.46 15.53 10.50
CA HIS A 122 -5.13 14.91 10.50
C HIS A 122 -4.64 14.45 11.88
N ASN A 123 -5.50 14.48 12.90
CA ASN A 123 -5.19 14.03 14.26
C ASN A 123 -6.10 12.89 14.75
N THR A 124 -7.23 12.65 14.09
CA THR A 124 -8.12 11.53 14.39
C THR A 124 -7.69 10.27 13.66
N ARG A 125 -7.70 9.14 14.39
CA ARG A 125 -7.49 7.81 13.79
C ARG A 125 -8.64 7.41 12.86
N LEU A 126 -9.87 7.67 13.30
CA LEU A 126 -11.12 7.32 12.64
C LEU A 126 -12.08 8.50 12.82
N ALA A 127 -13.09 8.61 11.95
CA ALA A 127 -14.17 9.57 12.13
C ALA A 127 -14.87 9.38 13.50
N ALA A 128 -15.53 10.42 14.00
CA ALA A 128 -16.13 10.41 15.34
C ALA A 128 -17.33 9.45 15.49
N THR A 129 -17.94 9.04 14.37
CA THR A 129 -19.08 8.12 14.36
C THR A 129 -18.82 6.94 13.43
N ASP A 130 -19.43 5.79 13.73
CA ASP A 130 -19.37 4.59 12.89
C ASP A 130 -19.87 4.88 11.46
N LYS A 131 -20.95 5.66 11.34
CA LYS A 131 -21.52 6.06 10.04
C LYS A 131 -20.52 6.86 9.20
N ASP A 132 -19.81 7.81 9.81
CA ASP A 132 -18.87 8.68 9.10
C ASP A 132 -17.54 7.98 8.78
N ALA A 133 -17.24 6.87 9.48
CA ALA A 133 -16.07 6.04 9.24
C ALA A 133 -16.23 5.11 8.02
N ARG A 134 -17.46 4.70 7.71
CA ARG A 134 -17.76 3.76 6.62
C ARG A 134 -17.46 4.38 5.25
N ILE A 135 -16.78 3.61 4.42
CA ILE A 135 -16.63 3.87 2.99
C ILE A 135 -17.96 3.46 2.35
N GLY A 136 -18.73 4.42 1.82
CA GLY A 136 -20.05 4.12 1.27
C GLY A 136 -19.99 3.12 0.11
N SER A 137 -19.06 3.34 -0.82
CA SER A 137 -18.74 2.38 -1.88
C SER A 137 -17.28 2.48 -2.28
N TRP A 138 -16.63 1.33 -2.49
CA TRP A 138 -15.29 1.25 -3.05
C TRP A 138 -15.30 0.63 -4.45
N GLY A 139 -15.59 1.49 -5.43
CA GLY A 139 -15.86 1.09 -6.81
C GLY A 139 -17.35 1.11 -7.13
N THR A 140 -17.70 0.63 -8.31
CA THR A 140 -19.07 0.54 -8.82
C THR A 140 -19.27 -0.79 -9.55
N ALA A 141 -20.52 -1.08 -9.96
CA ALA A 141 -20.79 -2.29 -10.76
C ALA A 141 -20.03 -2.31 -12.10
N THR A 142 -19.74 -1.14 -12.67
CA THR A 142 -18.99 -1.00 -13.93
C THR A 142 -17.48 -0.85 -13.72
N ASN A 143 -17.05 -0.53 -12.50
CA ASN A 143 -15.65 -0.41 -12.11
C ASN A 143 -15.41 -1.04 -10.71
N PRO A 144 -15.55 -2.38 -10.58
CA PRO A 144 -15.42 -3.07 -9.30
C PRO A 144 -13.95 -3.41 -9.00
N TRP A 145 -13.71 -3.97 -7.81
CA TRP A 145 -12.51 -4.76 -7.58
C TRP A 145 -12.61 -6.08 -8.34
N LEU A 146 -11.50 -6.56 -8.90
CA LEU A 146 -11.44 -7.80 -9.65
C LEU A 146 -10.38 -8.74 -9.07
N LEU A 147 -10.78 -9.96 -8.73
CA LEU A 147 -9.88 -11.08 -8.52
C LEU A 147 -10.11 -12.07 -9.66
N ARG A 148 -9.17 -12.19 -10.60
CA ARG A 148 -9.38 -12.99 -11.80
C ARG A 148 -8.12 -13.70 -12.25
N VAL A 149 -8.31 -14.75 -13.03
CA VAL A 149 -7.24 -15.37 -13.81
C VAL A 149 -7.30 -14.84 -15.25
N GLY A 150 -6.14 -14.73 -15.89
CA GLY A 150 -6.04 -14.34 -17.28
C GLY A 150 -4.75 -14.85 -17.91
N THR A 151 -4.69 -14.81 -19.23
CA THR A 151 -3.50 -15.18 -19.98
C THR A 151 -3.10 -14.01 -20.87
N GLU A 152 -1.88 -13.50 -20.67
CA GLU A 152 -1.31 -12.54 -21.61
C GLU A 152 -0.62 -13.30 -22.75
N ASN A 153 -0.92 -12.91 -23.97
CA ASN A 153 -0.33 -13.50 -25.17
C ASN A 153 0.86 -12.67 -25.64
N GLN A 154 1.73 -13.29 -26.43
CA GLN A 154 2.88 -12.61 -27.06
C GLN A 154 3.79 -11.90 -26.03
N VAL A 155 3.91 -12.46 -24.83
CA VAL A 155 4.86 -11.98 -23.83
C VAL A 155 6.26 -12.39 -24.29
N PRO A 156 7.15 -11.42 -24.60
CA PRO A 156 8.51 -11.75 -25.00
C PRO A 156 9.20 -12.54 -23.88
N ASN A 157 9.65 -13.75 -24.20
CA ASN A 157 10.40 -14.55 -23.24
C ASN A 157 11.87 -14.08 -23.15
N PHE A 158 12.61 -14.70 -22.24
CA PHE A 158 14.00 -14.36 -21.94
C PHE A 158 15.02 -14.82 -23.01
N ASP A 159 14.62 -15.67 -23.97
CA ASP A 159 15.50 -16.19 -25.03
C ASP A 159 15.69 -15.15 -26.13
N LEU A 160 16.88 -14.56 -26.23
CA LEU A 160 17.22 -13.50 -27.20
C LEU A 160 16.87 -13.80 -28.67
N ASN A 161 16.78 -15.08 -29.06
CA ASN A 161 16.48 -15.49 -30.43
C ASN A 161 14.99 -15.82 -30.67
N LYS A 162 14.17 -15.88 -29.62
CA LYS A 162 12.75 -16.19 -29.73
C LYS A 162 11.94 -14.96 -30.13
N THR A 163 11.23 -15.09 -31.25
CA THR A 163 10.15 -14.19 -31.67
C THR A 163 8.81 -14.74 -31.19
N CYS A 164 8.03 -13.91 -30.49
CA CYS A 164 6.73 -14.30 -29.94
C CYS A 164 5.60 -13.91 -30.88
N ILE A 165 4.93 -14.90 -31.46
CA ILE A 165 3.76 -14.71 -32.34
C ILE A 165 2.45 -14.97 -31.58
N SER A 166 1.32 -14.57 -32.18
CA SER A 166 -0.01 -14.87 -31.64
C SER A 166 -0.17 -16.38 -31.42
N ASN A 167 -0.68 -16.78 -30.25
CA ASN A 167 -0.96 -18.16 -29.86
C ASN A 167 0.25 -19.09 -29.68
N ASP A 168 1.48 -18.57 -29.57
CA ASP A 168 2.64 -19.39 -29.17
C ASP A 168 2.58 -19.71 -27.67
N PRO A 169 2.39 -20.98 -27.26
CA PRO A 169 2.29 -21.35 -25.83
C PRO A 169 3.55 -21.00 -25.04
N SER A 170 4.72 -20.94 -25.68
CA SER A 170 5.98 -20.55 -25.03
C SER A 170 6.12 -19.05 -24.78
N CYS A 171 5.16 -18.25 -25.26
CA CYS A 171 5.04 -16.80 -25.07
C CYS A 171 3.69 -16.41 -24.46
N GLN A 172 3.03 -17.34 -23.76
CA GLN A 172 1.79 -17.11 -23.03
C GLN A 172 2.07 -17.14 -21.53
N VAL A 173 1.65 -16.11 -20.81
CA VAL A 173 1.80 -16.03 -19.35
C VAL A 173 0.42 -16.06 -18.72
N PRO A 174 0.00 -17.20 -18.14
CA PRO A 174 -1.16 -17.22 -17.26
C PRO A 174 -0.81 -16.52 -15.94
N PHE A 175 -1.72 -15.72 -15.42
CA PHE A 175 -1.57 -14.96 -14.18
C PHE A 175 -2.84 -14.97 -13.35
N LEU A 176 -2.68 -14.89 -12.03
CA LEU A 176 -3.70 -14.49 -11.08
C LEU A 176 -3.51 -13.02 -10.77
N THR A 177 -4.57 -12.22 -10.84
CA THR A 177 -4.50 -10.77 -10.58
C THR A 177 -5.53 -10.32 -9.57
N LEU A 178 -5.13 -9.40 -8.70
CA LEU A 178 -6.01 -8.57 -7.90
C LEU A 178 -5.91 -7.13 -8.42
N GLU A 179 -7.04 -6.57 -8.81
CA GLU A 179 -7.15 -5.24 -9.39
C GLU A 179 -8.11 -4.40 -8.54
N ALA A 180 -7.64 -3.24 -8.10
CA ALA A 180 -8.51 -2.21 -7.55
C ALA A 180 -9.34 -1.58 -8.69
N PRO A 181 -10.48 -0.92 -8.39
CA PRO A 181 -11.21 -0.11 -9.35
C PRO A 181 -10.25 0.81 -10.09
N LEU A 182 -10.39 0.91 -11.41
CA LEU A 182 -9.58 1.78 -12.24
C LEU A 182 -9.72 3.23 -11.77
N MET A 183 -8.64 4.00 -11.88
CA MET A 183 -8.67 5.42 -11.51
C MET A 183 -9.42 6.21 -12.57
N ASP A 184 -10.48 6.90 -12.19
CA ASP A 184 -11.25 7.78 -13.07
C ASP A 184 -10.39 8.98 -13.52
N THR A 185 -10.54 9.38 -14.78
CA THR A 185 -9.94 10.64 -15.27
C THR A 185 -10.64 11.86 -14.70
N VAL A 186 -11.94 11.72 -14.37
CA VAL A 186 -12.74 12.72 -13.67
C VAL A 186 -13.30 12.07 -12.41
N ARG A 187 -12.93 12.59 -11.24
CA ARG A 187 -13.35 12.01 -9.96
C ARG A 187 -14.88 11.99 -9.82
N PRO A 188 -15.46 10.89 -9.29
CA PRO A 188 -16.87 10.83 -8.93
C PRO A 188 -17.26 11.97 -7.96
N THR A 189 -18.51 12.40 -8.01
CA THR A 189 -18.99 13.53 -7.19
C THR A 189 -19.75 13.11 -5.93
N ASP A 190 -20.10 11.83 -5.80
CA ASP A 190 -20.87 11.30 -4.67
C ASP A 190 -20.38 9.92 -4.21
N ALA A 191 -20.79 9.54 -3.00
CA ALA A 191 -20.35 8.31 -2.36
C ALA A 191 -20.89 7.04 -3.04
N ALA A 192 -22.09 7.08 -3.64
CA ALA A 192 -22.68 5.93 -4.32
C ALA A 192 -21.88 5.54 -5.56
N ASN A 193 -21.29 6.54 -6.22
CA ASN A 193 -20.39 6.37 -7.36
C ASN A 193 -18.91 6.20 -6.96
N GLY A 194 -18.61 5.96 -5.67
CA GLY A 194 -17.26 5.62 -5.22
C GLY A 194 -16.35 6.80 -4.88
N LEU A 195 -16.88 8.03 -4.67
CA LEU A 195 -16.06 9.18 -4.26
C LEU A 195 -15.23 8.90 -2.99
N ASP A 196 -15.78 8.14 -2.05
CA ASP A 196 -15.11 7.84 -0.77
C ASP A 196 -13.80 7.06 -0.99
N ALA A 197 -13.70 6.24 -2.06
CA ALA A 197 -12.48 5.53 -2.44
C ALA A 197 -11.34 6.44 -2.92
N TYR A 198 -11.65 7.69 -3.26
CA TYR A 198 -10.67 8.73 -3.56
C TYR A 198 -10.22 9.51 -2.32
N ARG A 199 -10.86 9.24 -1.17
CA ARG A 199 -10.69 9.97 0.08
C ARG A 199 -10.61 9.02 1.26
N LEU A 200 -9.73 8.03 1.16
CA LEU A 200 -9.47 7.08 2.23
C LEU A 200 -8.62 7.72 3.32
N LYS A 201 -8.74 7.19 4.53
CA LYS A 201 -7.88 7.50 5.67
C LYS A 201 -7.23 6.22 6.15
N MET A 202 -5.92 6.29 6.38
CA MET A 202 -5.17 5.27 7.09
C MET A 202 -4.59 5.89 8.35
N ALA A 203 -4.72 5.22 9.48
CA ALA A 203 -4.14 5.69 10.73
C ALA A 203 -3.62 4.54 11.58
N MET A 204 -2.52 4.78 12.27
CA MET A 204 -1.90 3.83 13.18
C MET A 204 -1.04 4.53 14.22
N TRP A 205 -0.74 3.82 15.29
CA TRP A 205 0.36 4.16 16.20
C TRP A 205 1.47 3.15 16.07
N ALA A 206 2.68 3.56 16.44
CA ALA A 206 3.80 2.67 16.58
C ALA A 206 4.62 3.00 17.82
N ASP A 207 5.07 1.96 18.53
CA ASP A 207 6.02 2.05 19.62
C ASP A 207 7.27 1.24 19.25
N ALA A 208 8.42 1.91 19.19
CA ALA A 208 9.71 1.28 19.00
C ALA A 208 10.49 1.36 20.33
N PHE A 209 10.77 0.20 20.92
CA PHE A 209 11.50 0.06 22.16
C PHE A 209 12.94 -0.39 21.93
N VAL A 210 13.78 -0.13 22.93
CA VAL A 210 15.11 -0.71 23.06
C VAL A 210 15.09 -1.78 24.15
N LEU A 211 15.24 -3.03 23.76
CA LEU A 211 15.35 -4.19 24.64
C LEU A 211 16.75 -4.30 25.24
N ASP A 212 16.81 -4.63 26.53
CA ASP A 212 18.02 -5.07 27.21
C ASP A 212 18.32 -6.54 26.88
N PRO A 213 19.38 -6.85 26.11
CA PRO A 213 19.70 -8.21 25.70
C PRO A 213 20.15 -9.10 26.86
N SER A 214 20.47 -8.52 28.03
CA SER A 214 20.81 -9.28 29.24
C SER A 214 19.59 -9.78 30.01
N ARG A 215 18.38 -9.34 29.63
CA ARG A 215 17.13 -9.69 30.28
C ARG A 215 16.37 -10.72 29.45
N LYS A 216 15.62 -11.58 30.14
CA LYS A 216 14.67 -12.50 29.50
C LYS A 216 13.36 -11.78 29.21
N GLU A 217 12.60 -12.33 28.26
CA GLU A 217 11.24 -11.89 28.02
C GLU A 217 10.38 -11.98 29.30
N GLY A 218 9.55 -10.97 29.55
CA GLY A 218 8.74 -10.85 30.76
C GLY A 218 9.46 -10.30 31.99
N ASP A 219 10.76 -10.01 31.93
CA ASP A 219 11.47 -9.30 33.00
C ASP A 219 10.98 -7.83 33.08
N PRO A 220 10.61 -7.30 34.27
CA PRO A 220 10.21 -5.90 34.43
C PRO A 220 11.25 -4.87 33.96
N LEU A 221 12.52 -5.26 33.91
CA LEU A 221 13.63 -4.40 33.50
C LEU A 221 14.00 -4.52 32.01
N LEU A 222 13.27 -5.34 31.24
CA LEU A 222 13.57 -5.62 29.83
C LEU A 222 13.67 -4.36 28.96
N TYR A 223 12.87 -3.32 29.25
CA TYR A 223 12.85 -2.06 28.50
C TYR A 223 13.66 -0.94 29.17
N GLN A 224 14.36 -1.24 30.25
CA GLN A 224 15.09 -0.25 31.06
C GLN A 224 16.60 -0.30 30.79
N LEU A 225 17.05 -0.56 29.57
CA LEU A 225 18.48 -0.62 29.25
C LEU A 225 19.23 0.65 29.74
N GLY A 226 20.15 0.47 30.67
CA GLY A 226 21.02 1.51 31.21
C GLY A 226 22.16 1.86 30.27
N GLU A 227 22.92 2.92 30.55
CA GLU A 227 23.99 3.42 29.66
C GLU A 227 25.12 2.42 29.41
N LYS A 228 25.37 1.53 30.38
CA LYS A 228 26.42 0.51 30.32
C LYS A 228 25.80 -0.89 30.25
N ALA A 229 26.50 -1.81 29.60
CA ALA A 229 26.05 -3.19 29.45
C ALA A 229 25.72 -3.82 30.81
N GLY A 230 24.55 -4.48 30.92
CA GLY A 230 24.08 -5.12 32.16
C GLY A 230 23.55 -4.18 33.23
N THR A 231 23.49 -2.87 32.97
CA THR A 231 22.84 -1.89 33.86
C THR A 231 21.42 -1.62 33.41
N SER A 232 20.54 -1.28 34.36
CA SER A 232 19.17 -0.84 34.06
C SER A 232 18.94 0.58 34.59
N ASN A 233 18.25 1.42 33.81
CA ASN A 233 17.90 2.80 34.16
C ASN A 233 16.48 3.11 33.67
N ALA A 234 15.55 3.28 34.62
CA ALA A 234 14.15 3.59 34.34
C ALA A 234 13.93 5.02 33.82
N ASP A 235 14.87 5.94 34.08
CA ASP A 235 14.78 7.34 33.69
C ASP A 235 15.25 7.59 32.24
N ARG A 236 15.75 6.55 31.56
CA ARG A 236 16.13 6.64 30.14
C ARG A 236 14.92 6.44 29.25
N ALA A 237 14.76 7.36 28.29
CA ALA A 237 13.81 7.21 27.20
C ALA A 237 14.26 6.10 26.23
N ASN A 238 13.87 4.86 26.51
CA ASN A 238 14.12 3.70 25.66
C ASN A 238 12.94 3.40 24.71
N ARG A 239 12.13 4.41 24.39
CA ARG A 239 10.99 4.32 23.48
C ARG A 239 10.93 5.52 22.54
N LEU A 240 10.69 5.25 21.26
CA LEU A 240 10.12 6.21 20.32
C LEU A 240 8.66 5.82 20.05
N ARG A 241 7.76 6.77 20.23
CA ARG A 241 6.33 6.58 19.94
C ARG A 241 5.90 7.51 18.80
N LEU A 242 5.10 6.99 17.89
CA LEU A 242 4.69 7.64 16.65
C LEU A 242 3.18 7.52 16.46
N GLN A 243 2.55 8.60 16.01
CA GLN A 243 1.25 8.58 15.34
C GLN A 243 1.46 8.85 13.84
N ALA A 244 0.91 7.97 13.01
CA ALA A 244 0.86 8.15 11.57
C ALA A 244 -0.60 8.24 11.12
N ILE A 245 -0.95 9.33 10.42
CA ILE A 245 -2.29 9.54 9.85
C ILE A 245 -2.12 10.00 8.40
N TRP A 246 -2.66 9.24 7.47
CA TRP A 246 -2.73 9.58 6.05
C TRP A 246 -4.18 9.84 5.66
N ASN A 247 -4.51 11.09 5.39
CA ASN A 247 -5.84 11.50 4.93
C ASN A 247 -5.92 11.69 3.43
N ASN A 248 -7.13 11.41 2.93
CA ASN A 248 -7.56 11.62 1.55
C ASN A 248 -6.66 10.93 0.52
N PHE A 249 -6.17 9.73 0.78
CA PHE A 249 -5.44 8.95 -0.23
C PHE A 249 -6.37 7.99 -0.96
N SER A 250 -5.91 7.48 -2.10
CA SER A 250 -6.60 6.48 -2.90
C SER A 250 -5.61 5.44 -3.40
N ILE A 251 -6.09 4.22 -3.57
CA ILE A 251 -5.35 3.13 -4.22
C ILE A 251 -6.00 2.66 -5.52
N ASN A 252 -7.02 3.37 -6.01
CA ASN A 252 -7.64 3.08 -7.29
C ASN A 252 -6.60 3.11 -8.41
N GLY A 253 -6.75 2.20 -9.39
CA GLY A 253 -5.79 1.96 -10.46
C GLY A 253 -4.60 1.09 -10.06
N SER A 254 -4.54 0.58 -8.83
CA SER A 254 -3.53 -0.40 -8.42
C SER A 254 -3.87 -1.80 -8.92
N ASN A 255 -2.86 -2.60 -9.24
CA ASN A 255 -3.00 -4.02 -9.55
C ASN A 255 -1.74 -4.79 -9.19
N ILE A 256 -1.91 -6.08 -8.88
CA ILE A 256 -0.82 -7.02 -8.67
C ILE A 256 -1.15 -8.30 -9.41
N LYS A 257 -0.24 -8.74 -10.26
CA LYS A 257 -0.27 -10.00 -11.00
C LYS A 257 0.78 -10.94 -10.44
N ILE A 258 0.37 -12.18 -10.20
CA ILE A 258 1.24 -13.27 -9.77
C ILE A 258 1.19 -14.34 -10.86
N PHE A 259 2.35 -14.79 -11.31
CA PHE A 259 2.49 -15.71 -12.43
C PHE A 259 3.77 -16.52 -12.32
N GLN A 260 3.88 -17.54 -13.15
CA GLN A 260 5.15 -18.24 -13.37
C GLN A 260 5.89 -17.58 -14.54
N THR A 261 7.16 -17.26 -14.35
CA THR A 261 8.00 -16.65 -15.39
C THR A 261 8.30 -17.63 -16.52
N LEU A 262 8.44 -17.11 -17.75
CA LEU A 262 8.75 -17.92 -18.92
C LEU A 262 10.19 -18.46 -18.92
N ASN A 263 10.43 -19.46 -19.76
CA ASN A 263 11.78 -19.96 -20.07
C ASN A 263 12.60 -18.97 -20.93
N GLY A 264 13.86 -19.32 -21.15
CA GLY A 264 14.75 -18.68 -22.13
C GLY A 264 15.91 -17.89 -21.53
N ALA A 265 15.95 -17.71 -20.22
CA ALA A 265 17.07 -17.07 -19.57
C ALA A 265 18.26 -18.04 -19.55
N SER A 266 19.39 -17.62 -20.12
CA SER A 266 20.67 -18.28 -19.97
C SER A 266 21.57 -17.43 -19.06
N ASN A 267 22.62 -18.01 -18.48
CA ASN A 267 23.63 -17.25 -17.72
C ASN A 267 24.53 -16.39 -18.64
N GLN A 268 23.94 -15.77 -19.66
CA GLN A 268 24.59 -14.94 -20.68
C GLN A 268 23.94 -13.54 -20.68
N ALA A 269 24.67 -12.55 -21.21
CA ALA A 269 24.20 -11.16 -21.32
C ALA A 269 23.65 -10.56 -20.00
N GLY A 270 24.14 -11.04 -18.85
CA GLY A 270 23.72 -10.58 -17.53
C GLY A 270 22.34 -11.08 -17.08
N MET A 271 21.79 -12.11 -17.75
CA MET A 271 20.61 -12.84 -17.30
C MET A 271 21.01 -14.01 -16.40
N SER A 272 20.08 -14.46 -15.56
CA SER A 272 20.26 -15.63 -14.69
C SER A 272 19.31 -16.73 -15.12
N ALA A 273 19.80 -17.96 -15.25
CA ALA A 273 18.96 -19.13 -15.51
C ALA A 273 17.91 -19.37 -14.40
N PHE A 274 18.12 -18.78 -13.22
CA PHE A 274 17.14 -18.78 -12.13
C PHE A 274 15.82 -18.06 -12.49
N TYR A 275 15.83 -17.19 -13.51
CA TYR A 275 14.62 -16.50 -13.93
C TYR A 275 13.61 -17.43 -14.59
N ASN A 276 13.99 -18.65 -14.97
CA ASN A 276 13.11 -19.59 -15.67
C ASN A 276 12.18 -20.33 -14.71
N ASN A 277 10.87 -20.33 -15.01
CA ASN A 277 9.85 -21.10 -14.28
C ASN A 277 9.74 -20.75 -12.78
N THR A 278 10.09 -19.52 -12.41
CA THR A 278 10.09 -19.02 -11.05
C THR A 278 8.82 -18.22 -10.75
N LEU A 279 8.47 -18.06 -9.49
CA LEU A 279 7.38 -17.18 -9.07
C LEU A 279 7.71 -15.72 -9.41
N GLY A 280 6.93 -15.15 -10.31
CA GLY A 280 6.99 -13.76 -10.74
C GLY A 280 5.83 -12.93 -10.23
N VAL A 281 6.13 -11.69 -9.85
CA VAL A 281 5.17 -10.66 -9.51
C VAL A 281 5.38 -9.48 -10.45
N ALA A 282 4.30 -8.94 -10.99
CA ALA A 282 4.30 -7.68 -11.69
C ALA A 282 3.13 -6.85 -11.19
N GLY A 283 3.31 -5.57 -10.95
CA GLY A 283 2.22 -4.77 -10.43
C GLY A 283 2.44 -3.28 -10.52
N LEU A 284 1.36 -2.56 -10.31
CA LEU A 284 1.34 -1.12 -10.16
C LEU A 284 0.67 -0.82 -8.82
N VAL A 285 1.41 -0.18 -7.93
CA VAL A 285 0.88 0.28 -6.64
C VAL A 285 0.71 1.78 -6.70
N ARG A 286 -0.51 2.26 -6.52
CA ARG A 286 -0.84 3.68 -6.52
C ARG A 286 -1.28 4.08 -5.12
N LEU A 287 -0.69 5.12 -4.57
CA LEU A 287 -1.06 5.73 -3.30
C LEU A 287 -1.16 7.25 -3.55
N ASN A 288 -2.34 7.72 -3.93
CA ASN A 288 -2.52 9.09 -4.44
C ASN A 288 -3.39 9.94 -3.51
N SER A 289 -2.84 11.00 -2.94
CA SER A 289 -3.57 11.94 -2.08
C SER A 289 -4.25 13.11 -2.80
N GLY A 290 -3.82 13.48 -4.00
CA GLY A 290 -4.52 14.54 -4.75
C GLY A 290 -3.66 15.38 -5.67
N ASP A 291 -4.34 16.31 -6.32
CA ASP A 291 -3.78 17.17 -7.37
C ASP A 291 -2.92 18.29 -6.77
N GLY A 292 -1.64 18.35 -7.17
CA GLY A 292 -0.66 19.34 -6.71
C GLY A 292 -0.60 20.65 -7.50
N GLN A 293 -1.29 20.81 -8.64
CA GLN A 293 -1.13 21.97 -9.53
C GLN A 293 -1.52 23.31 -8.90
N ASN A 294 -2.53 23.31 -8.02
CA ASN A 294 -3.05 24.53 -7.38
C ASN A 294 -2.83 24.55 -5.87
N LEU A 295 -2.04 23.60 -5.35
CA LEU A 295 -1.71 23.55 -3.93
C LEU A 295 -0.68 24.64 -3.63
N THR A 296 -0.97 25.51 -2.67
CA THR A 296 -0.02 26.56 -2.22
C THR A 296 -0.21 26.80 -0.72
N THR A 297 0.64 27.62 -0.10
CA THR A 297 0.43 28.05 1.29
C THR A 297 -0.87 28.84 1.48
N GLY A 298 -1.41 29.44 0.42
CA GLY A 298 -2.71 30.13 0.42
C GLY A 298 -3.91 29.22 0.11
N ASN A 299 -3.70 28.17 -0.68
CA ASN A 299 -4.73 27.19 -1.05
C ASN A 299 -4.41 25.81 -0.45
N LYS A 300 -4.90 25.59 0.77
CA LYS A 300 -4.57 24.43 1.61
C LYS A 300 -5.60 23.32 1.44
N THR A 301 -5.15 22.06 1.54
CA THR A 301 -6.03 20.88 1.51
C THR A 301 -5.89 20.07 2.80
N ALA A 302 -6.78 19.09 2.98
CA ALA A 302 -6.68 18.10 4.06
C ALA A 302 -5.93 16.82 3.64
N ASN A 303 -5.29 16.85 2.47
CA ASN A 303 -4.62 15.71 1.86
C ASN A 303 -3.20 15.60 2.42
N ILE A 304 -3.11 15.01 3.60
CA ILE A 304 -1.91 15.07 4.43
C ILE A 304 -1.55 13.66 4.89
N LEU A 305 -0.29 13.29 4.74
CA LEU A 305 0.35 12.29 5.58
C LEU A 305 1.08 13.01 6.72
N ARG A 306 0.63 12.78 7.95
CA ARG A 306 1.22 13.33 9.18
C ARG A 306 1.91 12.24 9.97
N LEU A 307 3.11 12.55 10.43
CA LEU A 307 3.91 11.75 11.36
C LEU A 307 4.23 12.63 12.58
N SER A 308 3.76 12.26 13.77
CA SER A 308 3.98 13.03 15.00
C SER A 308 4.46 12.15 16.14
N THR A 309 5.35 12.70 16.96
CA THR A 309 5.92 12.01 18.14
C THR A 309 5.56 12.73 19.44
N ARG A 310 4.96 13.92 19.37
CA ARG A 310 4.60 14.71 20.53
C ARG A 310 3.26 14.29 21.12
N GLU A 311 3.30 13.55 22.21
CA GLU A 311 2.15 13.29 23.07
C GLU A 311 1.72 14.58 23.81
N THR A 312 0.42 14.78 24.04
CA THR A 312 -0.09 15.90 24.87
C THR A 312 -0.13 15.56 26.36
N SER A 313 -0.06 14.28 26.69
CA SER A 313 0.05 13.77 28.05
C SER A 313 1.31 12.92 28.11
N ASP A 314 2.32 13.40 28.84
CA ASP A 314 3.53 12.63 29.07
C ASP A 314 3.17 11.37 29.86
N THR A 315 3.24 10.21 29.20
CA THR A 315 3.12 8.93 29.89
C THR A 315 4.55 8.45 30.16
N PRO A 316 5.07 8.56 31.40
CA PRO A 316 6.44 8.17 31.74
C PRO A 316 6.68 6.65 31.66
N ASN A 317 5.75 5.91 31.06
CA ASN A 317 5.72 4.47 31.11
C ASN A 317 6.38 3.92 29.86
N LEU A 318 7.37 3.05 30.03
CA LEU A 318 7.84 2.08 29.04
C LEU A 318 6.77 0.98 28.80
N GLN A 319 5.53 1.40 28.56
CA GLN A 319 4.37 0.57 28.31
C GLN A 319 3.79 0.90 26.95
N THR A 320 3.26 -0.12 26.27
CA THR A 320 2.55 0.02 25.02
C THR A 320 1.08 -0.38 25.22
N PRO A 321 0.12 0.40 24.69
CA PRO A 321 -1.29 0.00 24.67
C PRO A 321 -1.51 -1.40 24.08
N ALA A 322 -0.65 -1.82 23.13
CA ALA A 322 -0.71 -3.11 22.48
C ALA A 322 -0.64 -4.31 23.45
N ILE A 323 0.16 -4.20 24.51
CA ILE A 323 0.36 -5.29 25.50
C ILE A 323 -0.44 -5.01 26.78
N ASN A 324 -0.51 -3.75 27.19
CA ASN A 324 -1.03 -3.40 28.52
C ASN A 324 -2.53 -3.12 28.53
N ASN A 325 -3.21 -3.23 27.38
CA ASN A 325 -4.64 -2.94 27.22
C ASN A 325 -5.04 -1.55 27.77
N THR A 326 -4.16 -0.56 27.58
CA THR A 326 -4.39 0.82 28.01
C THR A 326 -5.00 1.64 26.87
N LEU A 327 -5.48 2.85 27.20
CA LEU A 327 -5.92 3.81 26.18
C LEU A 327 -4.80 4.15 25.20
N ALA A 328 -5.17 4.31 23.93
CA ALA A 328 -4.26 4.82 22.92
C ALA A 328 -3.83 6.26 23.24
N PRO A 329 -2.56 6.61 23.00
CA PRO A 329 -1.99 7.93 23.27
C PRO A 329 -2.66 9.05 22.45
N VAL A 330 -2.62 10.26 23.00
CA VAL A 330 -3.12 11.49 22.37
C VAL A 330 -1.94 12.38 22.01
N PHE A 331 -1.90 12.85 20.76
CA PHE A 331 -0.82 13.67 20.23
C PHE A 331 -1.27 15.11 19.99
N ASP A 332 -0.30 16.03 20.00
CA ASP A 332 -0.51 17.42 19.65
C ASP A 332 -0.91 17.50 18.18
N ALA A 333 -2.13 17.96 17.90
CA ALA A 333 -2.75 17.91 16.59
C ALA A 333 -1.93 18.61 15.51
N ASN A 334 -1.11 19.61 15.87
CA ASN A 334 -0.44 20.49 14.94
C ASN A 334 1.08 20.31 14.93
N GLU A 335 1.61 19.41 15.76
CA GLU A 335 3.01 19.00 15.75
C GLU A 335 3.25 17.85 14.76
N GLY A 336 4.49 17.78 14.26
CA GLY A 336 5.00 16.67 13.49
C GLY A 336 5.50 17.10 12.12
N ILE A 337 5.78 16.09 11.30
CA ILE A 337 6.07 16.24 9.88
C ILE A 337 4.76 16.06 9.12
N PHE A 338 4.45 17.03 8.27
CA PHE A 338 3.28 17.06 7.40
C PHE A 338 3.76 17.00 5.96
N ILE A 339 3.37 15.92 5.27
CA ILE A 339 3.65 15.69 3.85
C ILE A 339 2.35 15.96 3.10
N GLN A 340 2.31 17.08 2.38
CA GLN A 340 1.13 17.51 1.63
C GLN A 340 1.03 16.76 0.29
N ASN A 341 -0.18 16.39 -0.13
CA ASN A 341 -0.48 15.77 -1.43
C ASN A 341 0.55 14.70 -1.86
N LEU A 342 0.85 13.74 -0.97
CA LEU A 342 1.72 12.62 -1.34
C LEU A 342 1.04 11.75 -2.40
N ASN A 343 1.64 11.69 -3.58
CA ASN A 343 1.25 10.75 -4.62
C ASN A 343 2.45 9.84 -4.92
N ALA A 344 2.32 8.55 -4.66
CA ALA A 344 3.34 7.54 -4.95
C ALA A 344 2.76 6.48 -5.88
N ASN A 345 3.18 6.48 -7.14
CA ASN A 345 2.79 5.51 -8.15
C ASN A 345 4.02 4.67 -8.49
N ILE A 346 4.06 3.45 -8.00
CA ILE A 346 5.22 2.56 -8.05
C ILE A 346 4.93 1.42 -9.02
N VAL A 347 5.67 1.37 -10.10
CA VAL A 347 5.66 0.28 -11.08
C VAL A 347 6.66 -0.78 -10.62
N LEU A 348 6.14 -1.95 -10.26
CA LEU A 348 6.88 -3.14 -9.85
C LEU A 348 7.01 -4.08 -11.04
N GLY A 349 7.77 -3.67 -12.05
CA GLY A 349 8.05 -4.49 -13.22
C GLY A 349 6.87 -4.75 -14.15
N SER A 350 7.03 -5.75 -15.01
CA SER A 350 6.05 -6.17 -16.01
C SER A 350 6.13 -7.69 -16.22
N LEU A 351 5.28 -8.26 -17.08
CA LEU A 351 5.30 -9.71 -17.35
C LEU A 351 6.62 -10.21 -17.97
N TYR A 352 7.38 -9.32 -18.63
CA TYR A 352 8.69 -9.61 -19.23
C TYR A 352 9.85 -8.96 -18.44
N GLN A 353 9.56 -8.30 -17.33
CA GLN A 353 10.51 -7.85 -16.31
C GLN A 353 9.91 -8.06 -14.91
N PRO A 354 9.66 -9.31 -14.50
CA PRO A 354 9.06 -9.62 -13.20
C PRO A 354 9.97 -9.27 -12.02
N LEU A 355 9.33 -8.97 -10.88
CA LEU A 355 9.90 -9.11 -9.55
C LEU A 355 9.83 -10.59 -9.15
N ILE A 356 10.98 -11.21 -8.89
CA ILE A 356 11.08 -12.62 -8.53
C ILE A 356 11.58 -12.79 -7.10
N LEU A 357 11.14 -13.87 -6.46
CA LEU A 357 11.71 -14.36 -5.22
C LEU A 357 12.64 -15.53 -5.52
N GLY A 358 13.88 -15.43 -5.07
CA GLY A 358 14.88 -16.47 -5.24
C GLY A 358 15.54 -16.90 -3.95
N SER A 359 16.17 -18.07 -3.99
CA SER A 359 17.06 -18.54 -2.95
C SER A 359 18.26 -19.23 -3.55
N ASP A 360 19.44 -19.01 -2.97
CA ASP A 360 20.67 -19.75 -3.26
C ASP A 360 20.86 -20.95 -2.30
N GLY A 361 19.83 -21.27 -1.50
CA GLY A 361 19.85 -22.30 -0.46
C GLY A 361 20.34 -21.80 0.91
N LYS A 362 20.89 -20.57 1.00
CA LYS A 362 21.31 -19.94 2.25
C LYS A 362 20.67 -18.57 2.47
N ASN A 363 20.57 -17.80 1.40
CA ASN A 363 20.00 -16.47 1.36
C ASN A 363 18.72 -16.48 0.52
N PHE A 364 17.82 -15.57 0.84
CA PHE A 364 16.70 -15.22 -0.02
C PHE A 364 17.03 -13.93 -0.76
N SER A 365 16.64 -13.85 -2.02
CA SER A 365 16.79 -12.66 -2.85
C SER A 365 15.46 -12.20 -3.40
N LEU A 366 15.17 -10.92 -3.24
CA LEU A 366 14.11 -10.23 -3.96
C LEU A 366 14.75 -9.50 -5.14
N GLU A 367 14.39 -9.86 -6.36
CA GLU A 367 15.06 -9.38 -7.56
C GLU A 367 14.06 -8.91 -8.61
N LEU A 368 14.07 -7.62 -8.95
CA LEU A 368 13.47 -7.17 -10.19
C LEU A 368 14.41 -7.57 -11.32
N THR A 369 13.96 -8.52 -12.13
CA THR A 369 14.76 -9.10 -13.21
C THR A 369 15.31 -8.03 -14.16
N ARG A 370 16.44 -8.35 -14.76
CA ARG A 370 17.05 -7.49 -15.77
C ARG A 370 16.17 -7.46 -17.01
N ILE A 371 16.00 -6.27 -17.61
CA ILE A 371 15.37 -6.15 -18.93
C ILE A 371 16.18 -6.98 -19.95
N PRO A 372 15.58 -7.95 -20.65
CA PRO A 372 16.29 -8.74 -21.64
C PRO A 372 16.78 -7.85 -22.78
N ASN A 373 17.98 -8.14 -23.29
CA ASN A 373 18.61 -7.35 -24.35
C ASN A 373 17.97 -7.61 -25.73
N LYS A 374 16.70 -7.24 -25.87
CA LYS A 374 15.90 -7.38 -27.09
C LYS A 374 15.29 -6.03 -27.47
N PRO A 375 15.46 -5.57 -28.72
CA PRO A 375 14.89 -4.31 -29.19
C PRO A 375 13.37 -4.21 -28.98
N GLU A 376 12.62 -5.29 -29.22
CA GLU A 376 11.17 -5.32 -29.05
C GLU A 376 10.71 -5.08 -27.60
N ILE A 377 11.51 -5.50 -26.61
CA ILE A 377 11.21 -5.26 -25.19
C ILE A 377 11.57 -3.83 -24.80
N TYR A 378 12.72 -3.33 -25.26
CA TYR A 378 13.10 -1.94 -25.01
C TYR A 378 12.07 -0.96 -25.55
N LYS A 379 11.52 -1.22 -26.74
CA LYS A 379 10.43 -0.43 -27.33
C LYS A 379 9.14 -0.44 -26.51
N LYS A 380 8.89 -1.49 -25.73
CA LYS A 380 7.74 -1.55 -24.80
C LYS A 380 8.00 -0.84 -23.47
N ILE A 381 9.26 -0.79 -23.01
CA ILE A 381 9.62 -0.24 -21.69
C ILE A 381 9.93 1.25 -21.75
N TYR A 382 10.76 1.67 -22.68
CA TYR A 382 11.25 3.05 -22.75
C TYR A 382 10.17 4.01 -23.24
N THR A 383 10.26 5.26 -22.75
CA THR A 383 9.36 6.35 -23.09
C THR A 383 10.08 7.37 -23.94
N ASP A 384 9.45 7.79 -25.02
CA ASP A 384 9.83 9.00 -25.76
C ASP A 384 9.10 10.21 -25.15
N TYR A 385 9.79 10.97 -24.30
CA TYR A 385 9.20 12.15 -23.66
C TYR A 385 8.95 13.32 -24.60
N SER A 386 9.54 13.32 -25.80
CA SER A 386 9.27 14.31 -26.84
C SER A 386 8.02 13.99 -27.65
N ASN A 387 7.59 12.73 -27.62
CA ASN A 387 6.37 12.24 -28.25
C ASN A 387 5.66 11.19 -27.39
N PRO A 388 4.84 11.60 -26.40
CA PRO A 388 4.14 10.66 -25.52
C PRO A 388 3.08 9.77 -26.20
N ASN A 389 2.83 9.97 -27.49
CA ASN A 389 1.96 9.14 -28.32
C ASN A 389 2.77 8.27 -29.29
N SER A 390 4.08 8.13 -29.06
CA SER A 390 4.96 7.28 -29.87
C SER A 390 4.43 5.85 -29.94
N THR A 391 4.32 5.33 -31.17
CA THR A 391 4.01 3.91 -31.43
C THR A 391 5.29 3.06 -31.48
N GLU A 392 6.46 3.69 -31.49
CA GLU A 392 7.76 3.01 -31.43
C GLU A 392 8.21 2.76 -29.99
N TYR A 393 8.05 3.75 -29.12
CA TYR A 393 8.37 3.68 -27.69
C TYR A 393 7.08 3.79 -26.87
N ALA A 394 6.51 2.65 -26.52
CA ALA A 394 5.21 2.53 -25.88
C ALA A 394 5.26 2.66 -24.35
N GLY A 395 6.45 2.83 -23.77
CA GLY A 395 6.58 3.04 -22.33
C GLY A 395 5.91 4.34 -21.89
N SER A 396 5.49 4.41 -20.63
CA SER A 396 4.90 5.64 -20.08
C SER A 396 5.15 5.80 -18.58
N THR A 397 5.15 7.04 -18.13
CA THR A 397 5.20 7.40 -16.71
C THR A 397 3.82 7.35 -16.08
N CYS A 398 3.73 6.64 -14.96
CA CYS A 398 2.56 6.65 -14.10
C CYS A 398 2.64 7.81 -13.11
N ASN A 399 2.02 8.93 -13.45
CA ASN A 399 1.86 10.05 -12.54
C ASN A 399 0.40 10.19 -12.08
N PHE A 400 0.10 11.27 -11.35
CA PHE A 400 -1.25 11.51 -10.84
C PHE A 400 -2.32 11.65 -11.97
N TYR A 401 -1.95 12.23 -13.11
CA TYR A 401 -2.86 12.58 -14.20
C TYR A 401 -2.98 11.48 -15.25
N LYS A 402 -1.90 10.72 -15.52
CA LYS A 402 -1.87 9.67 -16.53
C LYS A 402 -1.01 8.49 -16.07
N CYS A 403 -1.47 7.29 -16.37
CA CYS A 403 -0.77 6.06 -16.02
C CYS A 403 -0.84 5.01 -17.14
N GLY A 404 -0.37 5.38 -18.33
CA GLY A 404 -0.49 4.54 -19.52
C GLY A 404 -1.91 4.57 -20.11
N ASN A 405 -2.30 3.47 -20.77
CA ASN A 405 -3.56 3.34 -21.50
C ASN A 405 -4.18 1.94 -21.29
N ASN A 406 -5.48 1.88 -21.06
CA ASN A 406 -6.25 0.63 -20.95
C ASN A 406 -7.30 0.47 -22.06
N GLY A 407 -7.40 1.43 -22.99
CA GLY A 407 -8.40 1.42 -24.07
C GLY A 407 -9.83 1.74 -23.61
N LEU A 408 -10.04 2.08 -22.34
CA LEU A 408 -11.34 2.40 -21.77
C LEU A 408 -11.47 3.92 -21.56
N ASN A 409 -12.50 4.51 -22.16
CA ASN A 409 -12.79 5.93 -21.97
C ASN A 409 -13.21 6.21 -20.53
N GLY A 410 -12.74 7.33 -19.96
CA GLY A 410 -13.08 7.77 -18.60
C GLY A 410 -12.16 7.23 -17.51
N TYR A 411 -11.24 6.31 -17.82
CA TYR A 411 -10.31 5.73 -16.86
C TYR A 411 -8.85 5.94 -17.27
N GLN A 412 -7.97 6.10 -16.28
CA GLN A 412 -6.53 6.04 -16.50
C GLN A 412 -6.10 4.58 -16.71
N GLY A 413 -5.03 4.41 -17.49
CA GLY A 413 -4.42 3.10 -17.70
C GLY A 413 -3.76 2.49 -16.47
N THR A 414 -3.21 1.29 -16.66
CA THR A 414 -2.51 0.50 -15.62
C THR A 414 -1.23 -0.18 -16.12
N ASN A 415 -0.80 0.13 -17.35
CA ASN A 415 0.33 -0.50 -18.04
C ASN A 415 1.56 0.40 -18.17
N ALA A 416 1.67 1.42 -17.32
CA ALA A 416 2.84 2.27 -17.25
C ALA A 416 4.10 1.48 -16.83
N THR A 417 5.26 1.97 -17.28
CA THR A 417 6.57 1.32 -17.10
C THR A 417 7.50 2.10 -16.18
N HIS A 418 7.21 3.38 -15.98
CA HIS A 418 7.98 4.26 -15.10
C HIS A 418 7.14 4.73 -13.93
N SER A 419 7.76 4.81 -12.75
CA SER A 419 7.15 5.28 -11.51
C SER A 419 7.19 6.80 -11.39
N SER A 420 6.32 7.36 -10.57
CA SER A 420 6.31 8.78 -10.20
C SER A 420 5.97 8.96 -8.73
N ILE A 421 6.73 9.80 -8.05
CA ILE A 421 6.48 10.23 -6.68
C ILE A 421 6.43 11.75 -6.65
N THR A 422 5.33 12.30 -6.15
CA THR A 422 5.19 13.75 -5.97
C THR A 422 4.73 14.08 -4.56
N ILE A 423 5.24 15.20 -4.05
CA ILE A 423 4.91 15.75 -2.74
C ILE A 423 4.63 17.24 -2.94
N GLY A 424 3.44 17.67 -2.56
CA GLY A 424 3.09 19.08 -2.48
C GLY A 424 2.73 19.72 -3.82
N SER A 425 3.13 20.99 -3.98
CA SER A 425 2.88 21.83 -5.14
C SER A 425 3.66 21.35 -6.36
N THR A 426 2.95 21.02 -7.43
CA THR A 426 3.54 20.51 -8.67
C THR A 426 3.10 21.34 -9.87
N SER A 427 3.76 21.16 -11.00
CA SER A 427 3.37 21.71 -12.29
C SER A 427 3.38 20.57 -13.30
N TYR A 428 2.24 20.37 -13.96
CA TYR A 428 2.04 19.31 -14.94
C TYR A 428 2.18 19.86 -16.35
N ASN A 429 3.02 19.21 -17.15
CA ASN A 429 3.08 19.43 -18.58
C ASN A 429 2.33 18.30 -19.28
N ALA A 430 1.14 18.61 -19.80
CA ALA A 430 0.28 17.66 -20.50
C ALA A 430 0.83 17.23 -21.87
N GLU A 431 1.66 18.06 -22.51
CA GLU A 431 2.25 17.76 -23.84
C GLU A 431 3.25 16.61 -23.74
N ASN A 432 4.06 16.60 -22.67
CA ASN A 432 5.13 15.61 -22.45
C ASN A 432 4.75 14.57 -21.40
N ASN A 433 3.59 14.69 -20.75
CA ASN A 433 3.18 13.90 -19.59
C ASN A 433 4.25 13.87 -18.47
N THR A 434 4.75 15.04 -18.10
CA THR A 434 5.79 15.18 -17.07
C THR A 434 5.34 16.08 -15.93
N LEU A 435 5.83 15.78 -14.73
CA LEU A 435 5.67 16.62 -13.55
C LEU A 435 6.98 17.27 -13.15
N SER A 436 6.86 18.49 -12.64
CA SER A 436 7.95 19.21 -11.99
C SER A 436 7.47 19.82 -10.69
N ALA A 437 8.38 20.07 -9.75
CA ALA A 437 8.05 20.81 -8.54
C ALA A 437 7.75 22.27 -8.89
N TYR A 438 6.64 22.80 -8.37
CA TYR A 438 6.28 24.20 -8.54
C TYR A 438 7.28 25.10 -7.80
N LYS A 439 7.73 26.18 -8.45
CA LYS A 439 8.84 27.03 -7.98
C LYS A 439 8.40 28.38 -7.40
N GLY A 440 7.09 28.60 -7.23
CA GLY A 440 6.58 29.84 -6.62
C GLY A 440 7.00 29.97 -5.15
N SER A 441 7.07 31.20 -4.65
CA SER A 441 7.40 31.49 -3.24
C SER A 441 6.36 30.94 -2.26
N ASP A 442 5.18 30.60 -2.75
CA ASP A 442 4.04 30.02 -2.04
C ASP A 442 3.92 28.50 -2.23
N ALA A 443 4.90 27.83 -2.87
CA ALA A 443 4.95 26.38 -2.97
C ALA A 443 4.98 25.72 -1.59
N VAL A 444 4.29 24.59 -1.41
CA VAL A 444 4.20 23.86 -0.14
C VAL A 444 4.34 22.36 -0.40
N GLY A 445 5.02 21.64 0.48
CA GLY A 445 5.14 20.18 0.37
C GLY A 445 5.40 19.52 1.70
N ILE A 446 6.66 19.34 2.07
CA ILE A 446 7.02 18.85 3.41
C ILE A 446 7.08 20.03 4.36
N SER A 447 6.46 19.91 5.52
CA SER A 447 6.48 20.96 6.55
C SER A 447 6.62 20.39 7.95
N PHE A 448 7.38 21.07 8.80
CA PHE A 448 7.35 20.86 10.24
C PHE A 448 6.25 21.73 10.83
N GLY A 449 5.27 21.11 11.48
CA GLY A 449 4.06 21.75 11.96
C GLY A 449 2.98 21.94 10.88
N ALA A 450 1.73 22.03 11.31
CA ALA A 450 0.58 22.09 10.41
C ALA A 450 0.53 23.41 9.62
N VAL A 451 0.55 23.30 8.28
CA VAL A 451 0.24 24.42 7.38
C VAL A 451 -1.22 24.86 7.55
N ASN A 452 -2.11 23.90 7.81
CA ASN A 452 -3.52 24.13 8.12
C ASN A 452 -3.81 23.62 9.54
N PRO A 453 -3.60 24.45 10.58
CA PRO A 453 -3.82 24.01 11.94
C PRO A 453 -5.28 23.62 12.18
N ILE A 454 -5.51 22.68 13.10
CA ILE A 454 -6.83 22.31 13.60
C ILE A 454 -6.88 22.45 15.13
N PRO A 455 -8.06 22.62 15.73
CA PRO A 455 -8.21 22.59 17.19
C PRO A 455 -7.76 21.24 17.77
N GLN A 456 -7.07 21.27 18.92
CA GLN A 456 -6.65 20.04 19.63
C GLN A 456 -7.85 19.18 20.03
N THR A 457 -8.93 19.83 20.48
CA THR A 457 -10.21 19.21 20.86
C THR A 457 -11.36 20.01 20.25
N PRO A 458 -12.56 19.42 20.14
CA PRO A 458 -13.75 20.17 19.72
C PRO A 458 -13.92 21.45 20.54
N ASN A 459 -14.24 22.56 19.86
CA ASN A 459 -14.42 23.91 20.42
C ASN A 459 -13.19 24.59 21.02
N ALA A 460 -11.99 23.99 20.95
CA ALA A 460 -10.76 24.69 21.32
C ALA A 460 -10.41 25.81 20.31
N ALA A 461 -9.73 26.85 20.78
CA ALA A 461 -9.24 27.91 19.91
C ALA A 461 -8.23 27.36 18.89
N LEU A 462 -8.29 27.87 17.65
CA LEU A 462 -7.33 27.52 16.62
C LEU A 462 -5.96 28.14 16.94
N PRO A 463 -4.88 27.35 17.01
CA PRO A 463 -3.54 27.91 17.20
C PRO A 463 -3.07 28.67 15.94
N PRO A 464 -2.14 29.64 16.09
CA PRO A 464 -1.54 30.31 14.95
C PRO A 464 -0.74 29.31 14.09
N SER A 465 -0.67 29.58 12.78
CA SER A 465 0.08 28.76 11.83
C SER A 465 1.59 29.05 11.95
N ASN A 466 2.32 28.14 12.62
CA ASN A 466 3.75 28.28 12.93
C ASN A 466 4.63 27.24 12.19
N PHE A 467 4.25 26.86 10.97
CA PHE A 467 4.95 25.82 10.22
C PHE A 467 6.28 26.29 9.63
N LYS A 468 7.20 25.34 9.40
CA LYS A 468 8.41 25.52 8.60
C LYS A 468 8.30 24.65 7.35
N ASN A 469 8.15 25.30 6.20
CA ASN A 469 8.01 24.63 4.91
C ASN A 469 9.38 24.35 4.29
N MET A 470 9.57 23.11 3.85
CA MET A 470 10.77 22.61 3.18
C MET A 470 10.59 22.51 1.66
N GLY A 471 9.42 22.90 1.14
CA GLY A 471 9.11 22.91 -0.28
C GLY A 471 8.49 21.61 -0.77
N SER A 472 8.19 21.58 -2.07
CA SER A 472 7.65 20.42 -2.79
C SER A 472 8.76 19.62 -3.47
N ALA A 473 8.47 18.37 -3.79
CA ALA A 473 9.41 17.47 -4.46
C ALA A 473 8.68 16.64 -5.52
N VAL A 474 9.38 16.38 -6.63
CA VAL A 474 8.92 15.52 -7.70
C VAL A 474 10.06 14.62 -8.14
N ILE A 475 9.79 13.32 -8.18
CA ILE A 475 10.61 12.30 -8.81
C ILE A 475 9.73 11.66 -9.86
N ASP A 476 9.93 12.03 -11.12
CA ASP A 476 9.07 11.60 -12.22
C ASP A 476 9.87 10.76 -13.23
N GLY A 477 9.25 9.70 -13.75
CA GLY A 477 9.88 8.86 -14.77
C GLY A 477 10.95 7.90 -14.24
N VAL A 478 10.77 7.32 -13.05
CA VAL A 478 11.73 6.35 -12.50
C VAL A 478 11.56 4.98 -13.17
N LEU A 479 12.59 4.54 -13.90
CA LEU A 479 12.71 3.18 -14.42
C LEU A 479 13.76 2.40 -13.64
N ILE A 480 13.37 1.25 -13.11
CA ILE A 480 14.30 0.30 -12.51
C ILE A 480 14.69 -0.71 -13.60
N GLN A 481 15.92 -0.64 -14.10
CA GLN A 481 16.39 -1.60 -15.12
C GLN A 481 16.70 -2.99 -14.55
N HIS A 482 17.18 -3.02 -13.30
CA HIS A 482 17.51 -4.21 -12.53
C HIS A 482 17.68 -3.79 -11.07
N MET A 483 17.15 -4.59 -10.13
CA MET A 483 17.36 -4.38 -8.70
C MET A 483 17.41 -5.73 -8.02
N LYS A 484 18.42 -5.97 -7.20
CA LYS A 484 18.53 -7.19 -6.40
C LYS A 484 18.83 -6.85 -4.95
N ILE A 485 17.95 -7.28 -4.07
CA ILE A 485 18.15 -7.26 -2.61
C ILE A 485 18.36 -8.71 -2.20
N THR A 486 19.39 -8.99 -1.42
CA THR A 486 19.70 -10.35 -0.97
C THR A 486 19.99 -10.30 0.52
N THR A 487 19.36 -11.21 1.28
CA THR A 487 19.70 -11.37 2.68
C THR A 487 21.15 -11.83 2.80
N LYS A 488 21.83 -11.47 3.88
CA LYS A 488 23.13 -12.04 4.21
C LYS A 488 23.00 -12.78 5.52
N GLY A 489 22.90 -14.10 5.45
CA GLY A 489 22.95 -14.98 6.63
C GLY A 489 21.62 -15.23 7.32
N LEU A 490 20.85 -16.20 6.82
CA LEU A 490 20.01 -17.03 7.70
C LEU A 490 20.85 -18.19 8.24
#